data_AF-A0A2S9GFL4-F1
#
_entry.id   AF-A0A2S9GFL4-F1
#
_cell.length_a   1.000
_cell.length_b   1.000
_cell.length_c   1.000
_cell.angle_alpha   90.00
_cell.angle_beta   90.00
_cell.angle_gamma   90.00
#
_symmetry.space_group_name_H-M   'P 1'
#
loop_
_entity.id
_entity.type
_entity.pdbx_description
1 polymer ?
#
loop_
_entity_poly.entity_id
_entity_poly.type
_entity_poly.pdbx_seq_one_letter_code
_entity_poly.pdbx_strand_id
1 'polypeptide(L)'
;GAHTTITTRFPNDAVRRFAAMDDSADWLHRLRIVGIDLRDPAQVVALADTVAAQGPLDILINNAAQTVRRSPGSYAALVEAERT
;
A
#
# COMPACT_ATOMS: atom_id res chain seq x y z
N GLY A 1 17.83 7.77 2.42
CA GLY A 1 16.94 6.74 1.84
C GLY A 1 15.86 7.41 1.02
N ALA A 2 15.13 6.66 0.19
CA ALA A 2 14.03 7.21 -0.61
C ALA A 2 12.78 7.52 0.25
N HIS A 3 11.96 8.47 -0.23
CA HIS A 3 10.55 8.54 0.16
C HIS A 3 9.79 7.53 -0.66
N THR A 4 8.94 6.74 -0.01
CA THR A 4 8.28 5.62 -0.67
C THR A 4 6.80 5.66 -0.36
N THR A 5 5.98 5.72 -1.41
CA THR A 5 4.54 5.47 -1.31
C THR A 5 4.28 4.02 -1.66
N ILE A 6 3.65 3.28 -0.76
CA ILE A 6 3.18 1.91 -1.02
C ILE A 6 1.66 1.89 -1.12
N THR A 7 1.16 0.99 -1.95
CA THR A 7 -0.28 0.79 -2.16
C THR A 7 -0.69 -0.58 -1.65
N THR A 8 -1.84 -0.65 -0.98
CA THR A 8 -2.38 -1.91 -0.48
C THR A 8 -3.89 -1.80 -0.30
N ARG A 9 -4.61 -2.92 -0.39
CA ARG A 9 -6.02 -2.99 0.05
C ARG A 9 -6.16 -3.15 1.57
N PHE A 10 -5.05 -3.30 2.28
CA PHE A 10 -4.97 -3.56 3.72
C PHE A 10 -3.99 -2.57 4.40
N PRO A 11 -4.31 -1.26 4.42
CA PRO A 11 -3.43 -0.24 4.98
C PRO A 11 -3.16 -0.41 6.49
N ASN A 12 -4.15 -0.81 7.29
CA ASN A 12 -3.95 -0.98 8.73
C ASN A 12 -2.98 -2.14 9.03
N ASP A 13 -3.14 -3.27 8.34
CA ASP A 13 -2.20 -4.40 8.47
C ASP A 13 -0.79 -4.01 7.99
N ALA A 14 -0.68 -3.21 6.93
CA ALA A 14 0.61 -2.71 6.47
C ALA A 14 1.28 -1.82 7.52
N VAL A 15 0.58 -0.83 8.09
CA VAL A 15 1.11 0.02 9.17
C VAL A 15 1.62 -0.84 10.33
N ARG A 16 0.79 -1.79 10.79
CA ARG A 16 1.14 -2.69 11.89
C ARG A 16 2.42 -3.48 11.62
N ARG A 17 2.57 -4.02 10.41
CA ARG A 17 3.75 -4.83 10.03
C ARG A 17 5.00 -3.98 9.87
N PHE A 18 4.91 -2.85 9.19
CA PHE A 18 6.07 -1.98 8.97
C PHE A 18 6.56 -1.35 10.28
N ALA A 19 5.65 -0.95 11.17
CA ALA A 19 6.02 -0.42 12.49
C ALA A 19 6.60 -1.47 13.45
N ALA A 20 6.33 -2.76 13.21
CA ALA A 20 6.86 -3.85 14.03
C ALA A 20 8.25 -4.35 13.59
N MET A 21 8.82 -3.81 12.52
CA MET A 21 10.18 -4.16 12.08
C MET A 21 11.22 -3.52 13.02
N ASP A 22 12.27 -4.28 13.35
CA ASP A 22 13.31 -3.86 14.30
C ASP A 22 14.01 -2.55 13.91
N ASP A 23 14.17 -2.31 12.61
CA ASP A 23 14.84 -1.15 12.01
C ASP A 23 13.86 -0.04 11.56
N SER A 24 12.56 -0.17 11.86
CA SER A 24 11.52 0.72 11.36
C SER A 24 11.76 2.19 11.71
N ALA A 25 12.34 2.49 12.87
CA ALA A 25 12.66 3.85 13.30
C ALA A 25 13.55 4.60 12.28
N ASP A 26 14.40 3.88 11.54
CA ASP A 26 15.37 4.46 10.60
C ASP A 26 14.75 4.93 9.27
N TRP A 27 13.56 4.41 8.93
CA TRP A 27 12.96 4.63 7.61
C TRP A 27 11.45 4.88 7.60
N LEU A 28 10.70 4.55 8.65
CA LEU A 28 9.25 4.65 8.67
C LEU A 28 8.75 6.08 8.44
N HIS A 29 9.51 7.09 8.89
CA HIS A 29 9.21 8.51 8.65
C HIS A 29 9.23 8.93 7.16
N ARG A 30 9.74 8.07 6.27
CA ARG A 30 9.73 8.27 4.81
C ARG A 30 8.74 7.36 4.08
N LEU A 31 8.03 6.48 4.79
CA LEU A 31 7.05 5.57 4.23
C LEU A 31 5.64 6.18 4.30
N ARG A 32 4.99 6.30 3.14
CA ARG A 32 3.57 6.64 3.03
C ARG A 32 2.80 5.39 2.61
N ILE A 33 1.77 5.03 3.37
CA ILE A 33 0.89 3.90 3.07
C ILE A 33 -0.43 4.44 2.53
N VAL A 34 -0.84 3.99 1.35
CA VAL A 34 -2.10 4.37 0.72
C VAL A 34 -3.00 3.15 0.56
N GLY A 35 -4.18 3.22 1.16
CA GLY A 35 -5.28 2.28 0.91
C GLY A 35 -5.83 2.48 -0.50
N ILE A 36 -5.80 1.44 -1.34
CA ILE A 36 -6.35 1.51 -2.70
C ILE A 36 -6.73 0.11 -3.21
N ASP A 37 -7.85 0.04 -3.94
CA ASP A 37 -8.15 -1.10 -4.81
C ASP A 37 -7.79 -0.79 -6.26
N LEU A 38 -6.67 -1.34 -6.74
CA LEU A 38 -6.20 -1.13 -8.12
C LEU A 38 -7.13 -1.71 -9.19
N ARG A 39 -8.20 -2.43 -8.81
CA ARG A 39 -9.26 -2.86 -9.72
C ARG A 39 -10.25 -1.73 -10.03
N ASP A 40 -10.25 -0.66 -9.24
CA ASP A 40 -11.06 0.54 -9.44
C ASP A 40 -10.22 1.63 -10.14
N PRO A 41 -10.44 1.89 -11.44
CA PRO A 41 -9.64 2.88 -12.18
C PRO A 41 -9.76 4.31 -11.61
N ALA A 42 -10.89 4.67 -10.99
CA ALA A 42 -11.07 6.01 -10.44
C ALA A 42 -10.09 6.28 -9.29
N GLN A 43 -9.88 5.29 -8.43
CA GLN A 43 -8.90 5.39 -7.34
C GLN A 43 -7.47 5.46 -7.88
N VAL A 44 -7.17 4.75 -8.97
CA VAL A 44 -5.84 4.78 -9.62
C VAL A 44 -5.53 6.18 -10.13
N VAL A 45 -6.48 6.82 -10.83
CA VAL A 45 -6.32 8.19 -11.33
C VAL A 45 -6.13 9.17 -10.19
N ALA A 46 -6.99 9.12 -9.16
CA ALA A 46 -6.89 10.01 -8.00
C ALA A 46 -5.55 9.88 -7.25
N LEU A 47 -5.02 8.65 -7.16
CA LEU A 47 -3.69 8.42 -6.59
C LEU A 47 -2.59 8.99 -7.48
N ALA A 48 -2.66 8.78 -8.79
CA ALA A 48 -1.68 9.32 -9.74
C ALA A 48 -1.59 10.85 -9.65
N ASP A 49 -2.74 11.53 -9.58
CA ASP A 49 -2.81 12.99 -9.39
C ASP A 49 -2.15 13.42 -8.07
N THR A 50 -2.44 12.69 -6.98
CA THR A 50 -1.84 12.96 -5.67
C THR A 50 -0.33 12.74 -5.64
N VAL A 51 0.18 11.74 -6.35
CA VAL A 51 1.63 11.48 -6.48
C VAL A 51 2.28 12.56 -7.33
N ALA A 52 1.69 12.93 -8.47
CA ALA A 52 2.22 13.98 -9.34
C ALA A 52 2.27 15.35 -8.65
N ALA A 53 1.30 15.65 -7.78
CA ALA A 53 1.29 16.87 -6.98
C ALA A 53 2.46 16.98 -5.97
N GLN A 54 3.13 15.87 -5.65
CA GLN A 54 4.31 15.84 -4.78
C GLN A 54 5.63 16.03 -5.54
N GLY A 55 5.58 16.16 -6.87
CA GLY A 55 6.75 16.31 -7.73
C GLY A 55 7.00 15.11 -8.65
N PRO A 56 8.14 15.08 -9.35
CA PRO A 56 8.48 14.00 -10.27
C PRO A 56 8.65 12.66 -9.53
N LEU A 57 8.20 11.57 -10.16
CA LEU A 57 8.39 10.20 -9.66
C LEU A 57 9.67 9.61 -10.25
N ASP A 58 10.62 9.23 -9.40
CA ASP A 58 11.88 8.64 -9.84
C ASP A 58 11.75 7.17 -10.26
N ILE A 59 10.98 6.39 -9.49
CA ILE A 59 10.87 4.93 -9.65
C ILE A 59 9.41 4.51 -9.49
N LEU A 60 8.92 3.72 -10.44
CA LEU A 60 7.65 3.01 -10.37
C LEU A 60 7.89 1.50 -10.34
N ILE A 61 7.42 0.83 -9.30
CA ILE A 61 7.49 -0.64 -9.17
C ILE A 61 6.08 -1.23 -9.27
N ASN A 62 5.78 -1.84 -10.40
CA ASN A 62 4.49 -2.52 -10.64
C ASN A 62 4.49 -3.94 -10.04
N ASN A 63 4.49 -4.03 -8.70
CA ASN A 63 4.49 -5.31 -7.97
C ASN A 63 3.07 -5.91 -7.80
N ALA A 64 2.02 -5.09 -7.80
CA ALA A 64 0.67 -5.57 -7.55
C ALA A 64 0.21 -6.55 -8.65
N ALA A 65 -0.06 -7.79 -8.26
CA ALA A 65 -0.50 -8.84 -9.17
C ALA A 65 -1.46 -9.81 -8.47
N GLN A 66 -2.37 -10.40 -9.24
CA GLN A 66 -3.12 -11.57 -8.84
C GLN A 66 -2.70 -12.74 -9.73
N THR A 67 -1.87 -13.64 -9.19
CA THR A 67 -1.27 -14.75 -9.93
C THR A 67 -2.05 -16.07 -9.78
N VAL A 68 -2.95 -16.16 -8.80
CA VAL A 68 -3.77 -17.34 -8.52
C VAL A 68 -5.19 -16.95 -8.12
N ARG A 69 -6.18 -17.78 -8.49
CA ARG A 69 -7.56 -17.65 -8.01
C ARG A 69 -7.61 -18.14 -6.57
N ARG A 70 -7.75 -17.23 -5.61
CA ARG A 70 -7.87 -17.56 -4.19
C ARG A 70 -9.29 -18.02 -3.84
N SER A 71 -9.42 -18.87 -2.82
CA SER A 71 -10.73 -19.29 -2.32
C SER A 71 -11.48 -18.10 -1.70
N PRO A 72 -12.82 -18.10 -1.72
CA PRO A 72 -13.61 -17.16 -0.93
C PRO A 72 -13.18 -17.25 0.54
N GLY A 73 -12.61 -16.18 1.09
CA GLY A 73 -12.13 -16.13 2.48
C GLY A 73 -10.61 -16.15 2.68
N SER A 74 -9.79 -16.32 1.63
CA SER A 74 -8.32 -16.30 1.79
C SER A 74 -7.75 -14.98 2.37
N TYR A 75 -8.54 -13.90 2.34
CA TYR A 75 -8.18 -12.60 2.92
C TYR A 75 -8.99 -12.24 4.17
N ALA A 76 -9.79 -13.16 4.72
CA ALA A 76 -10.72 -12.85 5.80
C ALA A 76 -10.02 -12.24 7.02
N ALA A 77 -8.88 -12.79 7.44
CA ALA A 77 -8.10 -12.26 8.55
C ALA A 77 -7.56 -10.84 8.29
N LEU A 78 -7.15 -10.54 7.06
CA LEU A 78 -6.71 -9.20 6.68
C LEU A 78 -7.89 -8.23 6.65
N VAL A 79 -9.03 -8.64 6.06
CA VAL A 79 -10.25 -7.82 6.02
C VAL A 79 -10.74 -7.50 7.43
N GLU A 80 -10.69 -8.45 8.35
CA GLU A 80 -11.06 -8.21 9.74
C GLU A 80 -10.13 -7.21 10.43
N ALA A 81 -8.81 -7.31 10.17
CA ALA A 81 -7.83 -6.36 10.68
C ALA A 81 -8.03 -4.92 10.15
N GLU A 82 -8.77 -4.72 9.06
CA GLU A 82 -9.10 -3.39 8.51
C GLU A 82 -10.38 -2.77 9.11
N ARG A 83 -11.13 -3.47 9.96
CA ARG A 83 -12.40 -2.98 10.55
C ARG A 83 -12.23 -2.17 11.84
N THR A 84 -11.00 -2.02 12.32
CA THR A 84 -10.67 -1.29 13.56
C THR A 84 -10.19 0.11 13.23
#